data_AF-A0A522E9P5-F1
#
_entry.id   AF-A0A522E9P5-F1
#
_cell.length_a   1.000
_cell.length_b   1.000
_cell.length_c   1.000
_cell.angle_alpha   90.00
_cell.angle_beta   90.00
_cell.angle_gamma   90.00
#
_symmetry.space_group_name_H-M   'P 1'
#
loop_
_entity.id
_entity.type
_entity.pdbx_description
1 polymer ?
#
loop_
_entity_poly.entity_id
_entity_poly.type
_entity_poly.pdbx_seq_one_letter_code
_entity_poly.pdbx_strand_id
1 'polypeptide(L)'
;MKWLMIYHLLKLNRRPSKILGMIFSLKKRLITIFPFQIMKQGDIYFVRFDPSIGHEYRKTRPAIVIQSEEISNISSLVTVMPISSHIERCQEPDIPVERDEKNRLAKDSVIMVRRISTFDQSRFKRKIGEASSPVLRKVRGYLRKHFAL
;
A
#
# COMPACT_ATOMS: atom_id res chain seq x y z
N MET A 1 7.19 -4.31 24.77
CA MET A 1 8.18 -3.96 25.82
C MET A 1 9.37 -4.94 25.92
N LYS A 2 9.22 -6.27 25.73
CA LYS A 2 10.37 -7.22 25.80
C LYS A 2 11.46 -7.04 24.73
N TRP A 3 11.15 -6.50 23.55
CA TRP A 3 12.09 -6.35 22.42
C TRP A 3 13.07 -5.16 22.54
N LEU A 4 12.65 -4.04 23.15
CA LEU A 4 13.57 -2.91 23.41
C LEU A 4 14.64 -3.30 24.45
N MET A 5 14.29 -4.15 25.41
CA MET A 5 15.20 -4.64 26.45
C MET A 5 16.35 -5.46 25.85
N ILE A 6 16.06 -6.31 24.85
CA ILE A 6 17.07 -7.12 24.15
C ILE A 6 18.00 -6.22 23.32
N TYR A 7 17.46 -5.17 22.68
CA TYR A 7 18.26 -4.21 21.93
C TYR A 7 19.21 -3.39 22.83
N HIS A 8 18.75 -3.05 24.04
CA HIS A 8 19.57 -2.34 25.03
C HIS A 8 20.66 -3.23 25.63
N LEU A 9 20.36 -4.50 25.91
CA LEU A 9 21.33 -5.50 26.40
C LEU A 9 22.40 -5.85 25.36
N LEU A 10 22.06 -5.85 24.06
CA LEU A 10 23.03 -6.10 22.99
C LEU A 10 23.99 -4.93 22.74
N LYS A 11 23.59 -3.69 23.05
CA LYS A 11 24.45 -2.49 22.94
C LYS A 11 25.54 -2.42 24.02
N LEU A 12 25.38 -3.16 25.13
CA LEU A 12 26.31 -3.18 26.26
C LEU A 12 27.46 -4.18 26.09
N ASN A 13 27.45 -5.05 25.09
CA ASN A 13 28.48 -6.08 24.92
C ASN A 13 29.47 -5.69 23.81
N ARG A 14 30.66 -5.21 24.19
CA ARG A 14 31.72 -4.71 23.28
C ARG A 14 32.51 -5.81 22.54
N ARG A 15 31.87 -6.92 22.15
CA ARG A 15 32.46 -7.91 21.24
C ARG A 15 31.38 -8.48 20.32
N PRO A 16 31.44 -8.27 19.00
CA PRO A 16 30.52 -8.90 18.07
C PRO A 16 30.85 -10.40 18.01
N SER A 17 30.12 -11.21 18.75
CA SER A 17 30.22 -12.67 18.64
C SER A 17 29.64 -13.12 17.29
N LYS A 18 30.15 -14.23 16.72
CA LYS A 18 29.64 -14.86 15.48
C LYS A 18 28.10 -15.03 15.48
N ILE A 19 27.51 -15.09 16.67
CA ILE A 19 26.07 -15.16 16.94
C ILE A 19 25.33 -13.93 16.41
N LEU A 20 25.89 -12.71 16.52
CA LEU A 20 25.26 -11.49 16.02
C LEU A 20 25.20 -11.48 14.48
N GLY A 21 26.27 -11.94 13.83
CA GLY A 21 26.31 -12.15 12.38
C GLY A 21 25.33 -13.23 11.93
N MET A 22 25.16 -14.29 12.72
CA MET A 22 24.20 -15.36 12.46
C MET A 22 22.74 -14.90 12.64
N ILE A 23 22.43 -14.10 13.67
CA ILE A 23 21.10 -13.49 13.87
C ILE A 23 20.79 -12.49 12.75
N PHE A 24 21.78 -11.73 12.28
CA PHE A 24 21.61 -10.81 11.15
C PHE A 24 21.40 -11.57 9.83
N SER A 25 22.15 -12.65 9.62
CA SER A 25 21.99 -13.57 8.48
C SER A 25 20.64 -14.28 8.51
N LEU A 26 20.19 -14.74 9.68
CA LEU A 26 18.88 -15.36 9.89
C LEU A 26 17.73 -14.36 9.73
N LYS A 27 17.87 -13.10 10.18
CA LYS A 27 16.90 -12.03 9.90
C LYS A 27 16.82 -11.71 8.41
N LYS A 28 17.97 -11.61 7.71
CA LYS A 28 18.00 -11.45 6.25
C LYS A 28 17.30 -12.63 5.58
N ARG A 29 17.61 -13.87 5.98
CA ARG A 29 16.98 -15.10 5.48
C ARG A 29 15.47 -15.14 5.77
N LEU A 30 15.02 -14.75 6.96
CA LEU A 30 13.61 -14.71 7.35
C LEU A 30 12.79 -13.72 6.51
N ILE A 31 13.36 -12.57 6.15
CA ILE A 31 12.76 -11.61 5.20
C ILE A 31 12.71 -12.19 3.78
N THR A 32 13.57 -13.17 3.45
CA THR A 32 13.60 -13.82 2.13
C THR A 32 12.66 -15.03 2.00
N ILE A 33 11.94 -15.44 3.06
CA ILE A 33 11.10 -16.65 3.05
C ILE A 33 9.69 -16.39 2.48
N PHE A 34 9.26 -15.14 2.34
CA PHE A 34 8.05 -14.76 1.60
C PHE A 34 8.37 -13.61 0.64
N PRO A 35 8.47 -13.85 -0.69
CA PRO A 35 8.77 -12.80 -1.64
C PRO A 35 7.49 -12.02 -1.96
N PHE A 36 7.03 -11.19 -1.02
CA PHE A 36 6.02 -10.19 -1.35
C PHE A 36 6.71 -8.96 -1.97
N GLN A 37 6.10 -8.42 -3.03
CA GLN A 37 6.65 -7.34 -3.82
C GLN A 37 6.57 -6.01 -3.05
N ILE A 38 7.61 -5.19 -3.12
CA ILE A 38 7.54 -3.82 -2.58
C ILE A 38 6.67 -2.98 -3.53
N MET A 39 5.53 -2.51 -3.03
CA MET A 39 4.59 -1.65 -3.76
C MET A 39 4.73 -0.21 -3.28
N LYS A 40 4.79 0.73 -4.22
CA LYS A 40 5.05 2.14 -3.92
C LYS A 40 3.74 2.92 -3.78
N GLN A 41 3.75 3.95 -2.93
CA GLN A 41 2.63 4.87 -2.84
C GLN A 41 2.38 5.52 -4.21
N GLY A 42 1.15 5.41 -4.70
CA GLY A 42 0.75 5.88 -6.03
C GLY A 42 0.76 4.84 -7.12
N ASP A 43 1.31 3.65 -6.89
CA ASP A 43 1.16 2.54 -7.83
C ASP A 43 -0.32 2.20 -8.00
N ILE A 44 -0.71 1.86 -9.22
CA ILE A 44 -2.07 1.44 -9.56
C ILE A 44 -2.04 -0.03 -9.97
N TYR A 45 -2.86 -0.86 -9.32
CA TYR A 45 -2.95 -2.30 -9.58
C TYR A 45 -4.40 -2.73 -9.83
N PHE A 46 -4.60 -3.84 -10.55
CA PHE A 46 -5.85 -4.57 -10.45
C PHE A 46 -5.89 -5.33 -9.12
N VAL A 47 -6.92 -5.08 -8.30
CA VAL A 47 -7.10 -5.70 -6.99
C VAL A 47 -8.45 -6.42 -6.94
N ARG A 48 -8.46 -7.65 -6.39
CA ARG A 48 -9.67 -8.43 -6.15
C ARG A 48 -10.28 -8.05 -4.80
N PHE A 49 -11.37 -7.28 -4.84
CA PHE A 49 -12.10 -6.88 -3.63
C PHE A 49 -13.02 -8.00 -3.11
N ASP A 50 -13.58 -8.82 -3.99
CA ASP A 50 -14.46 -9.93 -3.59
C ASP A 50 -13.70 -11.03 -2.80
N PRO A 51 -14.38 -11.73 -1.87
CA PRO A 51 -15.76 -11.50 -1.42
C PRO A 51 -15.87 -10.21 -0.60
N SER A 52 -17.02 -9.54 -0.70
CA SER A 52 -17.28 -8.26 -0.03
C SER A 52 -18.72 -8.20 0.44
N ILE A 53 -18.96 -7.55 1.59
CA ILE A 53 -20.26 -7.53 2.27
C ILE A 53 -20.87 -6.12 2.20
N GLY A 54 -22.19 -6.04 2.04
CA GLY A 54 -22.93 -4.77 2.11
C GLY A 54 -22.40 -3.74 1.11
N HIS A 55 -21.99 -2.57 1.62
CA HIS A 55 -21.51 -1.45 0.81
C HIS A 55 -20.01 -1.48 0.51
N GLU A 56 -19.29 -2.53 0.91
CA GLU A 56 -17.88 -2.70 0.52
C GLU A 56 -17.73 -2.68 -1.01
N TYR A 57 -16.56 -2.25 -1.46
CA TYR A 57 -16.25 -2.24 -2.88
C TYR A 57 -16.13 -3.68 -3.39
N ARG A 58 -16.48 -3.92 -4.67
CA ARG A 58 -16.67 -5.27 -5.22
C ARG A 58 -15.92 -5.49 -6.53
N LYS A 59 -15.79 -6.75 -6.93
CA LYS A 59 -15.15 -7.24 -8.16
C LYS A 59 -13.64 -7.02 -8.18
N THR A 60 -13.01 -7.41 -9.28
CA THR A 60 -11.61 -7.07 -9.55
C THR A 60 -11.57 -5.73 -10.29
N ARG A 61 -10.93 -4.73 -9.70
CA ARG A 61 -10.93 -3.35 -10.25
C ARG A 61 -9.59 -2.66 -10.00
N PRO A 62 -9.25 -1.61 -10.78
CA PRO A 62 -8.09 -0.79 -10.50
C PRO A 62 -8.18 -0.16 -9.10
N ALA A 63 -7.05 -0.06 -8.41
CA ALA A 63 -6.92 0.59 -7.11
C ALA A 63 -5.55 1.24 -6.99
N ILE A 64 -5.48 2.39 -6.32
CA ILE A 64 -4.24 3.11 -6.03
C ILE A 64 -3.71 2.68 -4.66
N VAL A 65 -2.42 2.36 -4.58
CA VAL A 65 -1.70 2.08 -3.34
C VAL A 65 -1.50 3.39 -2.59
N ILE A 66 -1.96 3.44 -1.34
CA ILE A 66 -1.84 4.62 -0.48
C ILE A 66 -0.87 4.42 0.68
N GLN A 67 -0.47 3.17 0.93
CA GLN A 67 0.51 2.79 1.94
C GLN A 67 1.90 3.33 1.61
N SER A 68 2.67 3.68 2.64
CA SER A 68 4.05 4.13 2.46
C SER A 68 4.99 2.96 2.13
N GLU A 69 6.08 3.25 1.44
CA GLU A 69 7.05 2.24 1.03
C GLU A 69 7.74 1.61 2.25
N GLU A 70 7.95 2.35 3.34
CA GLU A 70 8.51 1.84 4.60
C GLU A 70 7.66 0.69 5.17
N ILE A 71 6.32 0.82 5.13
CA ILE A 71 5.41 -0.24 5.60
C ILE A 71 5.33 -1.37 4.57
N SER A 72 5.34 -1.06 3.27
CA SER A 72 5.37 -2.09 2.22
C SER A 72 6.62 -2.97 2.27
N ASN A 73 7.73 -2.49 2.84
CA ASN A 73 8.97 -3.26 3.00
C ASN A 73 8.89 -4.32 4.11
N ILE A 74 7.89 -4.23 5.00
CA ILE A 74 7.78 -5.09 6.20
C ILE A 74 6.44 -5.81 6.31
N SER A 75 5.54 -5.66 5.33
CA SER A 75 4.19 -6.23 5.36
C SER A 75 3.72 -6.70 3.97
N SER A 76 3.15 -7.91 3.91
CA SER A 76 2.43 -8.41 2.73
C SER A 76 1.04 -7.79 2.58
N LEU A 77 0.58 -7.02 3.59
CA LEU A 77 -0.66 -6.27 3.52
C LEU A 77 -0.41 -4.90 2.87
N VAL A 78 -1.31 -4.53 1.96
CA VAL A 78 -1.24 -3.29 1.20
C VAL A 78 -2.56 -2.56 1.28
N THR A 79 -2.50 -1.32 1.76
CA THR A 79 -3.66 -0.41 1.86
C THR A 79 -3.85 0.36 0.56
N VAL A 80 -5.08 0.35 0.04
CA VAL A 80 -5.46 0.93 -1.26
C VAL A 80 -6.75 1.74 -1.18
N MET A 81 -6.98 2.59 -2.19
CA MET A 81 -8.29 3.15 -2.53
C MET A 81 -8.71 2.64 -3.91
N PRO A 82 -9.97 2.19 -4.10
CA PRO A 82 -10.45 1.75 -5.40
C PRO A 82 -10.60 2.90 -6.39
N ILE A 83 -10.43 2.58 -7.66
CA ILE A 83 -10.68 3.47 -8.78
C ILE A 83 -11.93 2.97 -9.52
N SER A 84 -12.84 3.88 -9.80
CA SER A 84 -14.02 3.64 -10.64
C SER A 84 -13.88 4.41 -11.93
N SER A 85 -14.35 3.81 -13.01
CA SER A 85 -14.39 4.44 -14.33
C SER A 85 -15.76 5.09 -14.63
N HIS A 86 -16.62 5.17 -13.61
CA HIS A 86 -17.91 5.89 -13.62
C HIS A 86 -17.70 7.30 -13.09
N ILE A 87 -17.09 8.15 -13.91
CA ILE A 87 -16.73 9.52 -13.53
C ILE A 87 -17.98 10.39 -13.28
N GLU A 88 -19.09 10.05 -13.93
CA GLU A 88 -20.40 10.69 -13.75
C GLU A 88 -20.97 10.52 -12.33
N ARG A 89 -20.44 9.58 -11.55
CA ARG A 89 -20.79 9.35 -10.14
C ARG A 89 -19.78 9.97 -9.17
N CYS A 90 -18.82 10.75 -9.67
CA CYS A 90 -17.87 11.47 -8.82
C CYS A 90 -18.63 12.45 -7.93
N GLN A 91 -18.39 12.37 -6.63
CA GLN A 91 -18.96 13.28 -5.63
C GLN A 91 -17.82 13.81 -4.78
N GLU A 92 -17.91 15.03 -4.28
CA GLU A 92 -16.94 15.45 -3.25
C GLU A 92 -17.02 14.50 -2.04
N PRO A 93 -15.89 14.01 -1.50
CA PRO A 93 -14.51 14.42 -1.74
C PRO A 93 -13.69 13.49 -2.68
N ASP A 94 -14.34 12.71 -3.54
CA ASP A 94 -13.68 11.82 -4.51
C ASP A 94 -12.75 12.59 -5.47
N ILE A 95 -11.69 11.93 -5.94
CA ILE A 95 -10.63 12.59 -6.70
C ILE A 95 -10.69 12.15 -8.16
N PRO A 96 -11.07 13.04 -9.11
CA PRO A 96 -11.00 12.71 -10.53
C PRO A 96 -9.55 12.54 -10.99
N VAL A 97 -9.35 11.61 -11.91
CA VAL A 97 -8.06 11.25 -12.51
C VAL A 97 -8.26 11.11 -14.02
N GLU A 98 -7.68 12.03 -14.77
CA GLU A 98 -7.58 11.93 -16.23
C GLU A 98 -6.64 10.78 -16.61
N ARG A 99 -6.98 10.05 -17.67
CA ARG A 99 -6.10 8.99 -18.17
C ARG A 99 -4.83 9.62 -18.76
N ASP A 100 -3.69 9.00 -18.51
CA ASP A 100 -2.43 9.40 -19.12
C ASP A 100 -1.52 8.19 -19.36
N GLU A 101 -0.38 8.43 -20.00
CA GLU A 101 0.60 7.39 -20.34
C GLU A 101 1.26 6.75 -19.11
N LYS A 102 1.29 7.45 -17.97
CA LYS A 102 1.92 6.99 -16.73
C LYS A 102 0.96 6.13 -15.91
N ASN A 103 -0.29 6.56 -15.74
CA ASN A 103 -1.31 5.87 -14.97
C ASN A 103 -1.96 4.71 -15.76
N ARG A 104 -1.92 4.78 -17.10
CA ARG A 104 -2.37 3.73 -18.04
C ARG A 104 -3.78 3.23 -17.77
N LEU A 105 -4.63 4.08 -17.18
CA LEU A 105 -6.05 3.79 -17.02
C LEU A 105 -6.70 3.73 -18.40
N ALA A 106 -7.67 2.84 -18.56
CA ALA A 106 -8.35 2.65 -19.85
C ALA A 106 -9.15 3.90 -20.29
N LYS A 107 -9.65 4.67 -19.32
CA LYS A 107 -10.39 5.91 -19.50
C LYS A 107 -10.29 6.77 -18.25
N ASP A 108 -10.74 8.02 -18.35
CA ASP A 108 -10.85 8.92 -17.21
C ASP A 108 -11.67 8.27 -16.11
N SER A 109 -11.20 8.46 -14.89
CA SER A 109 -11.64 7.70 -13.73
C SER A 109 -11.70 8.58 -12.49
N VAL A 110 -12.18 8.01 -11.40
CA VAL A 110 -12.28 8.66 -10.10
C VAL A 110 -11.75 7.71 -9.01
N ILE A 111 -10.91 8.23 -8.13
CA ILE A 111 -10.49 7.53 -6.90
C ILE A 111 -11.61 7.70 -5.87
N MET A 112 -12.17 6.58 -5.44
CA MET A 112 -13.25 6.52 -4.45
C MET A 112 -12.66 6.58 -3.04
N VAL A 113 -12.32 7.79 -2.59
CA VAL A 113 -11.46 8.03 -1.43
C VAL A 113 -12.04 7.53 -0.10
N ARG A 114 -13.38 7.41 -0.01
CA ARG A 114 -14.09 6.90 1.18
C ARG A 114 -14.00 5.38 1.35
N ARG A 115 -13.47 4.67 0.36
CA ARG A 115 -13.44 3.20 0.29
C ARG A 115 -12.04 2.65 0.56
N ILE A 116 -11.35 3.17 1.58
CA ILE A 116 -10.04 2.68 1.99
C ILE A 116 -10.16 1.23 2.44
N SER A 117 -9.28 0.37 1.95
CA SER A 117 -9.25 -1.05 2.34
C SER A 117 -7.84 -1.59 2.28
N THR A 118 -7.55 -2.58 3.13
CA THR A 118 -6.25 -3.25 3.20
C THR A 118 -6.40 -4.70 2.79
N PHE A 119 -5.53 -5.18 1.91
CA PHE A 119 -5.58 -6.53 1.38
C PHE A 119 -4.20 -7.17 1.41
N ASP A 120 -4.16 -8.49 1.54
CA ASP A 120 -2.94 -9.25 1.26
C ASP A 120 -2.56 -9.16 -0.23
N GLN A 121 -1.26 -9.14 -0.53
CA GLN A 121 -0.74 -9.06 -1.90
C GLN A 121 -1.24 -10.17 -2.83
N SER A 122 -1.66 -11.33 -2.31
CA SER A 122 -2.32 -12.37 -3.11
C SER A 122 -3.61 -11.91 -3.81
N ARG A 123 -4.22 -10.79 -3.40
CA ARG A 123 -5.38 -10.17 -4.08
C ARG A 123 -4.99 -9.22 -5.20
N PHE A 124 -3.72 -8.87 -5.33
CA PHE A 124 -3.19 -8.00 -6.37
C PHE A 124 -2.84 -8.83 -7.60
N LYS A 125 -3.19 -8.31 -8.77
CA LYS A 125 -2.85 -8.90 -10.06
C LYS A 125 -1.72 -8.08 -10.68
N ARG A 126 -1.85 -7.67 -11.94
CA ARG A 126 -0.84 -6.84 -12.61
C ARG A 126 -0.86 -5.37 -12.14
N LYS A 127 0.32 -4.76 -12.10
CA LYS A 127 0.47 -3.29 -12.10
C LYS A 127 -0.12 -2.74 -13.40
N ILE A 128 -0.83 -1.62 -13.29
CA ILE A 128 -1.42 -0.88 -14.40
C ILE A 128 -0.50 0.28 -14.75
N GLY A 129 -0.18 1.12 -13.76
CA GLY A 129 0.61 2.32 -13.93
C GLY A 129 0.83 3.02 -12.59
N GLU A 130 1.05 4.33 -12.63
CA GLU A 130 1.36 5.15 -11.46
C GLU A 130 0.62 6.49 -11.52
N ALA A 131 0.09 6.93 -10.38
CA ALA A 131 -0.54 8.24 -10.27
C ALA A 131 0.48 9.38 -10.36
N SER A 132 0.02 10.53 -10.85
CA SER A 132 0.82 11.75 -10.90
C SER A 132 0.97 12.40 -9.51
N SER A 133 2.01 13.22 -9.32
CA SER A 133 2.25 13.93 -8.06
C SER A 133 1.07 14.81 -7.62
N PRO A 134 0.36 15.54 -8.51
CA PRO A 134 -0.85 16.28 -8.13
C PRO A 134 -1.96 15.39 -7.55
N VAL A 135 -2.20 14.21 -8.14
CA VAL A 135 -3.19 13.25 -7.62
C VAL A 135 -2.77 12.75 -6.24
N LEU A 136 -1.50 12.40 -6.07
CA LEU A 136 -0.97 11.97 -4.76
C LEU A 136 -1.08 13.05 -3.68
N ARG A 137 -0.90 14.34 -4.02
CA ARG A 137 -1.14 15.45 -3.08
C ARG A 137 -2.59 15.50 -2.64
N LYS A 138 -3.55 15.36 -3.56
CA LYS A 138 -4.99 15.31 -3.23
C LYS A 138 -5.31 14.11 -2.33
N VAL A 139 -4.75 12.93 -2.64
CA VAL A 139 -4.92 11.71 -1.81
C VAL A 139 -4.38 11.94 -0.39
N ARG A 140 -3.17 12.49 -0.24
CA ARG A 140 -2.59 12.80 1.08
C ARG A 140 -3.42 13.84 1.83
N GLY A 141 -3.89 14.88 1.13
CA GLY A 141 -4.78 15.88 1.71
C GLY A 141 -6.09 15.29 2.23
N TYR A 142 -6.70 14.39 1.45
CA TYR A 142 -7.87 13.65 1.90
C TYR A 142 -7.56 12.76 3.11
N LEU A 143 -6.47 12.00 3.09
CA LEU A 143 -6.10 11.10 4.20
C LEU A 143 -5.91 11.85 5.52
N ARG A 144 -5.27 13.03 5.46
CA ARG A 144 -5.14 13.94 6.59
C ARG A 144 -6.50 14.33 7.16
N LYS A 145 -7.42 14.80 6.31
CA LYS A 145 -8.79 15.12 6.72
C LYS A 145 -9.54 13.90 7.26
N HIS A 146 -9.41 12.75 6.60
CA HIS A 146 -10.13 11.52 6.92
C HIS A 146 -9.75 10.94 8.28
N PHE A 147 -8.47 11.03 8.65
CA PHE A 147 -7.93 10.52 9.92
C PHE A 147 -7.66 11.61 10.97
N ALA A 148 -8.11 12.84 10.72
CA ALA A 148 -7.90 14.00 11.61
C ALA A 148 -6.41 14.28 11.94
N LEU A 149 -5.55 14.34 10.91
CA LEU A 149 -4.09 14.58 10.96
C LEU A 149 -3.65 15.89 10.27
#